data_AF-A0A8T2SA13-F1
#
_entry.id   AF-A0A8T2SA13-F1
#
_cell.length_a   1.000
_cell.length_b   1.000
_cell.length_c   1.000
_cell.angle_alpha   90.00
_cell.angle_beta   90.00
_cell.angle_gamma   90.00
#
_symmetry.space_group_name_H-M   'P 1'
#
loop_
_entity.id
_entity.type
_entity.pdbx_description
1 polymer ?
#
loop_
_entity_poly.entity_id
_entity_poly.type
_entity_poly.pdbx_seq_one_letter_code
_entity_poly.pdbx_strand_id
1 'polypeptide(L)'
;MSHCTNLAFKIVLEFVFVQKVEDLVHQAYAFFSKSPKRIKEFKCFSDGISKGRKLEKNIDTRWISLIGLVERLFEEYKSVIGVVNIMSLSKGIQKGKAHTLLQILSDVETLLYLGGMLPLLREMNNLIQVSQSRDIYVMEYAVARKMTCMRLETLYSETSGFDSQEFIEWESLLQVGVDDSFLQYNKKGICIRKKVNQTFFAILVDSLKQGLRSICNKLTSEIRERFPRDELLEAMAIVHPLHWNHAKDKSLLTNDFKSKVQVLSDHFGKNAYLADRILEGIINPNLKKKQSGIFGQTMWEQFDFIKDPSNPGSMTKLWKKLDISPFLKESMSEYFKVANLCLTMILGSIEDERLWSSLTFIRNATRNRLNKNLDTCLRFFVSKSDLETFPFEEAYAIWKSQCQRRSECVLSGQRKHMEDVEPSNIFQIH
;
A
#
# COMPACT_ATOMS: atom_id res chain seq x y z
N MET A 1 8.35 -2.86 -5.73
CA MET A 1 8.48 -1.58 -5.00
C MET A 1 7.74 -1.60 -3.67
N SER A 2 6.43 -1.88 -3.65
CA SER A 2 5.62 -1.90 -2.41
C SER A 2 6.20 -2.80 -1.31
N HIS A 3 6.71 -4.00 -1.66
CA HIS A 3 7.41 -4.84 -0.69
C HIS A 3 8.62 -4.15 -0.05
N CYS A 4 9.49 -3.51 -0.83
CA CYS A 4 10.64 -2.77 -0.31
C CYS A 4 10.21 -1.60 0.58
N THR A 5 9.13 -0.90 0.22
CA THR A 5 8.55 0.17 1.06
C THR A 5 8.02 -0.37 2.38
N ASN A 6 7.31 -1.50 2.36
CA ASN A 6 6.84 -2.20 3.56
C ASN A 6 8.02 -2.65 4.43
N LEU A 7 9.09 -3.19 3.83
CA LEU A 7 10.30 -3.58 4.56
C LEU A 7 11.02 -2.39 5.18
N ALA A 8 11.13 -1.27 4.47
CA ALA A 8 11.68 -0.04 5.02
C ALA A 8 10.87 0.39 6.26
N PHE A 9 9.55 0.29 6.16
CA PHE A 9 8.65 0.66 7.25
C PHE A 9 8.71 -0.26 8.47
N LYS A 10 9.16 -1.52 8.30
CA LYS A 10 9.36 -2.42 9.45
C LYS A 10 10.37 -1.89 10.45
N ILE A 11 11.28 -1.01 10.05
CA ILE A 11 12.26 -0.41 10.97
C ILE A 11 11.60 0.40 12.08
N VAL A 12 10.40 0.93 11.82
CA VAL A 12 9.61 1.67 12.80
C VAL A 12 9.25 0.76 13.99
N LEU A 13 9.10 -0.55 13.78
CA LEU A 13 8.78 -1.54 14.83
C LEU A 13 9.91 -1.76 15.85
N GLU A 14 11.13 -1.34 15.53
CA GLU A 14 12.27 -1.45 16.45
C GLU A 14 12.18 -0.44 17.60
N PHE A 15 11.31 0.57 17.49
CA PHE A 15 11.13 1.61 18.48
C PHE A 15 10.11 1.18 19.54
N VAL A 16 10.49 1.22 20.82
CA VAL A 16 9.66 0.72 21.94
C VAL A 16 8.28 1.39 22.00
N PHE A 17 8.21 2.70 21.74
CA PHE A 17 6.94 3.43 21.82
C PHE A 17 5.97 3.11 20.68
N VAL A 18 6.48 2.64 19.54
CA VAL A 18 5.68 2.15 18.42
C VAL A 18 4.89 0.91 18.82
N GLN A 19 5.53 0.03 19.59
CA GLN A 19 4.87 -1.14 20.18
C GLN A 19 3.79 -0.72 21.20
N LYS A 20 4.05 0.32 22.00
CA LYS A 20 3.02 0.88 22.93
C LYS A 20 1.78 1.37 22.17
N VAL A 21 1.96 2.05 21.03
CA VAL A 21 0.85 2.53 20.19
C VAL A 21 0.06 1.36 19.61
N GLU A 22 0.75 0.34 19.10
CA GLU A 22 0.12 -0.86 18.56
C GLU A 22 -0.69 -1.60 19.65
N ASP A 23 -0.09 -1.79 20.82
CA ASP A 23 -0.73 -2.40 21.99
C ASP A 23 -1.99 -1.62 22.41
N LEU A 24 -1.94 -0.28 22.42
CA LEU A 24 -3.10 0.55 22.74
C LEU A 24 -4.26 0.30 21.76
N VAL A 25 -3.97 0.36 20.46
CA VAL A 25 -4.98 0.13 19.41
C VAL A 25 -5.57 -1.28 19.52
N HIS A 26 -4.73 -2.29 19.73
CA HIS A 26 -5.16 -3.68 19.89
C HIS A 26 -6.03 -3.86 21.13
N GLN A 27 -5.63 -3.29 22.26
CA GLN A 27 -6.38 -3.38 23.51
C GLN A 27 -7.72 -2.66 23.41
N ALA A 28 -7.77 -1.48 22.78
CA ALA A 28 -9.01 -0.76 22.51
C ALA A 28 -9.95 -1.62 21.66
N TYR A 29 -9.48 -2.14 20.52
CA TYR A 29 -10.29 -3.02 19.67
C TYR A 29 -10.76 -4.28 20.42
N ALA A 30 -9.86 -4.96 21.13
CA ALA A 30 -10.15 -6.20 21.86
C ALA A 30 -11.15 -5.97 23.00
N PHE A 31 -11.15 -4.78 23.61
CA PHE A 31 -12.12 -4.41 24.63
C PHE A 31 -13.53 -4.34 24.04
N PHE A 32 -13.75 -3.60 22.95
CA PHE A 32 -15.09 -3.45 22.39
C PHE A 32 -15.56 -4.70 21.62
N SER A 33 -14.70 -5.30 20.80
CA SER A 33 -15.08 -6.41 19.90
C SER A 33 -15.58 -7.66 20.62
N LYS A 34 -15.15 -7.90 21.87
CA LYS A 34 -15.52 -9.08 22.67
C LYS A 34 -16.84 -8.94 23.43
N SER A 35 -17.60 -7.85 23.26
CA SER A 35 -18.89 -7.68 23.95
C SER A 35 -19.88 -6.84 23.15
N PRO A 36 -21.01 -7.42 22.71
CA PRO A 36 -22.10 -6.68 22.09
C PRO A 36 -22.64 -5.55 22.98
N LYS A 37 -22.65 -5.75 24.30
CA LYS A 37 -23.05 -4.71 25.27
C LYS A 37 -22.10 -3.50 25.22
N ARG A 38 -20.78 -3.74 25.17
CA ARG A 38 -19.76 -2.67 25.05
C ARG A 38 -19.93 -1.89 23.75
N ILE A 39 -20.21 -2.59 22.65
CA ILE A 39 -20.46 -1.96 21.34
C ILE A 39 -21.74 -1.12 21.38
N LYS A 40 -22.80 -1.62 22.01
CA LYS A 40 -24.06 -0.88 22.17
C LYS A 40 -23.87 0.38 23.00
N GLU A 41 -23.16 0.27 24.13
CA GLU A 41 -22.84 1.42 24.98
C GLU A 41 -21.94 2.43 24.26
N PHE A 42 -20.95 1.95 23.51
CA PHE A 42 -20.12 2.80 22.66
C PHE A 42 -20.94 3.59 21.65
N LYS A 43 -21.85 2.92 20.92
CA LYS A 43 -22.74 3.60 19.97
C LYS A 43 -23.64 4.63 20.65
N CYS A 44 -24.26 4.25 21.77
CA CYS A 44 -25.12 5.13 22.54
C CYS A 44 -24.37 6.36 23.08
N PHE A 45 -23.11 6.20 23.46
CA PHE A 45 -22.28 7.30 23.95
C PHE A 45 -21.73 8.17 22.81
N SER A 46 -21.45 7.56 21.65
CA SER A 46 -20.99 8.30 20.48
C SER A 46 -22.05 9.22 19.88
N ASP A 47 -23.34 8.91 20.10
CA ASP A 47 -24.46 9.73 19.65
C ASP A 47 -24.34 11.17 20.23
N GLY A 48 -23.97 12.12 19.37
CA GLY A 48 -23.78 13.54 19.73
C GLY A 48 -22.36 13.93 20.17
N ILE A 49 -21.41 12.99 20.27
CA ILE A 49 -20.01 13.25 20.66
C ILE A 49 -19.03 12.97 19.52
N SER A 50 -19.27 11.90 18.76
CA SER A 50 -18.41 11.45 17.66
C SER A 50 -19.23 10.82 16.53
N LYS A 51 -18.57 10.21 15.54
CA LYS A 51 -19.24 9.59 14.39
C LYS A 51 -19.77 8.18 14.71
N GLY A 52 -19.40 7.59 15.85
CA GLY A 52 -19.83 6.24 16.26
C GLY A 52 -19.27 5.13 15.37
N ARG A 53 -18.12 5.38 14.73
CA ARG A 53 -17.47 4.43 13.82
C ARG A 53 -16.94 3.24 14.62
N LYS A 54 -17.19 2.04 14.10
CA LYS A 54 -16.68 0.81 14.71
C LYS A 54 -15.15 0.79 14.64
N LEU A 55 -14.50 0.55 15.77
CA LEU A 55 -13.06 0.27 15.82
C LEU A 55 -12.72 -0.93 14.94
N GLU A 56 -11.68 -0.78 14.13
CA GLU A 56 -11.24 -1.83 13.21
C GLU A 56 -10.26 -2.78 13.88
N LYS A 57 -10.22 -4.02 13.38
CA LYS A 57 -9.27 -5.02 13.84
C LYS A 57 -7.92 -4.73 13.20
N ASN A 58 -6.83 -4.77 13.97
CA ASN A 58 -5.52 -4.84 13.34
C ASN A 58 -5.38 -6.17 12.59
N ILE A 59 -5.11 -6.05 11.30
CA ILE A 59 -4.71 -7.20 10.49
C ILE A 59 -3.20 -7.09 10.44
N ASP A 60 -2.51 -7.87 11.29
CA ASP A 60 -1.06 -7.85 11.61
C ASP A 60 -0.12 -7.95 10.39
N THR A 61 -0.65 -7.99 9.18
CA THR A 61 0.14 -8.11 7.96
C THR A 61 1.01 -6.88 7.68
N ARG A 62 0.59 -5.64 8.04
CA ARG A 62 1.33 -4.41 7.67
C ARG A 62 1.06 -3.26 8.64
N TRP A 63 2.13 -2.60 9.10
CA TRP A 63 2.02 -1.43 9.97
C TRP A 63 1.36 -0.23 9.27
N ILE A 64 1.36 -0.17 7.93
CA ILE A 64 0.56 0.82 7.18
C ILE A 64 -0.93 0.69 7.50
N SER A 65 -1.42 -0.50 7.82
CA SER A 65 -2.81 -0.74 8.20
C SER A 65 -3.16 -0.12 9.56
N LEU A 66 -2.15 0.28 10.34
CA LEU A 66 -2.32 0.96 11.61
C LEU A 66 -2.82 2.41 11.41
N ILE A 67 -2.59 3.05 10.26
CA ILE A 67 -3.02 4.43 10.03
C ILE A 67 -4.54 4.59 10.24
N GLY A 68 -5.34 3.74 9.60
CA GLY A 68 -6.80 3.81 9.72
C GLY A 68 -7.29 3.49 11.13
N LEU A 69 -6.53 2.69 11.89
CA LEU A 69 -6.83 2.36 13.27
C LEU A 69 -6.53 3.53 14.21
N VAL A 70 -5.39 4.19 14.02
CA VAL A 70 -4.93 5.36 14.77
C VAL A 70 -5.85 6.54 14.51
N GLU A 71 -6.15 6.83 13.23
CA GLU A 71 -7.10 7.87 12.85
C GLU A 71 -8.48 7.60 13.45
N ARG A 72 -8.97 6.35 13.37
CA ARG A 72 -10.26 6.00 13.96
C ARG A 72 -10.26 6.10 15.48
N LEU A 73 -9.17 5.72 16.15
CA LEU A 73 -9.05 5.88 17.59
C LEU A 73 -9.11 7.35 17.98
N PHE A 74 -8.47 8.24 17.22
CA PHE A 74 -8.57 9.70 17.44
C PHE A 74 -9.98 10.24 17.21
N GLU A 75 -10.62 9.90 16.09
CA GLU A 75 -11.98 10.33 15.78
C GLU A 75 -12.99 9.92 16.86
N GLU A 76 -12.77 8.76 17.48
CA GLU A 76 -13.66 8.18 18.48
C GLU A 76 -13.13 8.32 19.92
N TYR A 77 -12.01 9.03 20.12
CA TYR A 77 -11.26 9.01 21.38
C TYR A 77 -12.11 9.41 22.59
N LYS A 78 -12.88 10.50 22.46
CA LYS A 78 -13.79 11.00 23.51
C LYS A 78 -14.86 9.96 23.89
N SER A 79 -15.38 9.25 22.91
CA SER A 79 -16.40 8.22 23.12
C SER A 79 -15.81 6.95 23.72
N VAL A 80 -14.62 6.55 23.25
CA VAL A 80 -13.85 5.43 23.80
C VAL A 80 -13.51 5.68 25.28
N ILE A 81 -12.90 6.81 25.61
CA ILE A 81 -12.51 7.12 26.99
C ILE A 81 -13.72 7.27 27.91
N GLY A 82 -14.82 7.86 27.44
CA GLY A 82 -16.06 8.01 28.21
C GLY A 82 -16.66 6.67 28.62
N VAL A 83 -16.81 5.75 27.66
CA VAL A 83 -17.36 4.41 27.93
C VAL A 83 -16.42 3.61 28.82
N VAL A 84 -15.12 3.63 28.54
CA VAL A 84 -14.12 2.91 29.35
C VAL A 84 -14.11 3.46 30.78
N ASN A 85 -14.23 4.77 30.96
CA ASN A 85 -14.33 5.40 32.27
C ASN A 85 -15.58 4.94 33.04
N ILE A 86 -16.77 5.00 32.43
CA ILE A 86 -18.02 4.51 33.06
C ILE A 86 -17.89 3.03 33.46
N MET A 87 -17.34 2.21 32.57
CA MET A 87 -17.14 0.78 32.85
C MET A 87 -16.08 0.52 33.92
N SER A 88 -15.06 1.37 34.06
CA SER A 88 -14.05 1.26 35.12
C SER A 88 -14.62 1.53 36.52
N LEU A 89 -15.75 2.23 36.59
CA LEU A 89 -16.48 2.50 37.84
C LEU A 89 -17.50 1.41 38.17
N SER A 90 -17.81 0.52 37.22
CA SER A 90 -18.77 -0.57 37.40
C SER A 90 -18.23 -1.70 38.30
N LYS A 91 -19.11 -2.55 38.84
CA LYS A 91 -18.73 -3.75 39.62
C LYS A 91 -18.49 -4.96 38.70
N GLY A 92 -17.49 -5.78 39.04
CA GLY A 92 -17.24 -7.09 38.39
C GLY A 92 -15.94 -7.16 37.58
N ILE A 93 -15.72 -8.30 36.90
CA ILE A 93 -14.47 -8.63 36.17
C ILE A 93 -14.16 -7.63 35.04
N GLN A 94 -15.20 -7.02 34.45
CA GLN A 94 -15.03 -6.00 33.40
C GLN A 94 -14.37 -4.73 33.91
N LYS A 95 -14.47 -4.45 35.22
CA LYS A 95 -13.82 -3.32 35.89
C LYS A 95 -12.31 -3.33 35.68
N GLY A 96 -11.67 -4.47 35.88
CA GLY A 96 -10.21 -4.61 35.77
C GLY A 96 -9.72 -4.29 34.35
N LYS A 97 -10.37 -4.86 33.33
CA LYS A 97 -10.01 -4.63 31.93
C LYS A 97 -10.26 -3.20 31.49
N ALA A 98 -11.39 -2.61 31.90
CA ALA A 98 -11.69 -1.21 31.63
C ALA A 98 -10.67 -0.29 32.32
N HIS A 99 -10.29 -0.59 33.57
CA HIS A 99 -9.31 0.17 34.31
C HIS A 99 -7.92 0.15 33.67
N THR A 100 -7.44 -1.03 33.25
CA THR A 100 -6.16 -1.15 32.53
C THR A 100 -6.17 -0.35 31.23
N LEU A 101 -7.23 -0.50 30.41
CA LEU A 101 -7.33 0.26 29.16
C LEU A 101 -7.42 1.77 29.42
N LEU A 102 -8.11 2.19 30.49
CA LEU A 102 -8.22 3.58 30.88
C LEU A 102 -6.87 4.20 31.26
N GLN A 103 -6.02 3.43 31.97
CA GLN A 103 -4.67 3.87 32.31
C GLN A 103 -3.84 4.15 31.05
N ILE A 104 -3.93 3.27 30.05
CA ILE A 104 -3.20 3.42 28.78
C ILE A 104 -3.78 4.58 27.97
N LEU A 105 -5.11 4.66 27.85
CA LEU A 105 -5.78 5.77 27.18
C LEU A 105 -5.52 7.12 27.85
N SER A 106 -5.15 7.14 29.13
CA SER A 106 -4.85 8.39 29.84
C SER A 106 -3.34 8.67 29.91
N ASP A 107 -2.50 7.85 29.28
CA ASP A 107 -1.06 8.05 29.21
C ASP A 107 -0.71 9.10 28.15
N VAL A 108 -0.32 10.28 28.63
CA VAL A 108 -0.02 11.45 27.80
C VAL A 108 1.12 11.19 26.81
N GLU A 109 2.14 10.44 27.24
CA GLU A 109 3.28 10.07 26.39
C GLU A 109 2.79 9.26 25.18
N THR A 110 2.01 8.21 25.43
CA THR A 110 1.46 7.35 24.37
C THR A 110 0.54 8.13 23.43
N LEU A 111 -0.34 9.00 23.96
CA LEU A 111 -1.25 9.79 23.12
C LEU A 111 -0.51 10.80 22.24
N LEU A 112 0.48 11.49 22.81
CA LEU A 112 1.32 12.39 22.03
C LEU A 112 2.02 11.59 20.94
N TYR A 113 2.75 10.50 21.25
CA TYR A 113 3.34 9.66 20.20
C TYR A 113 2.35 9.26 19.10
N LEU A 114 1.13 8.87 19.46
CA LEU A 114 0.07 8.53 18.51
C LEU A 114 -0.24 9.69 17.54
N GLY A 115 -0.39 10.92 18.06
CA GLY A 115 -0.64 12.12 17.26
C GLY A 115 0.58 12.53 16.43
N GLY A 116 1.78 12.31 16.93
CA GLY A 116 3.01 12.77 16.31
C GLY A 116 3.48 11.85 15.20
N MET A 117 3.06 10.60 15.24
CA MET A 117 3.31 9.61 14.20
C MET A 117 2.34 9.70 13.02
N LEU A 118 1.16 10.31 13.20
CA LEU A 118 0.13 10.37 12.15
C LEU A 118 0.64 10.97 10.83
N PRO A 119 1.35 12.12 10.79
CA PRO A 119 1.90 12.66 9.55
C PRO A 119 2.86 11.70 8.85
N LEU A 120 3.72 11.02 9.62
CA LEU A 120 4.62 9.99 9.10
C LEU A 120 3.85 8.82 8.52
N LEU A 121 2.80 8.33 9.20
CA LEU A 121 1.94 7.27 8.69
C LEU A 121 1.26 7.67 7.38
N ARG A 122 0.76 8.92 7.27
CA ARG A 122 0.09 9.47 6.08
C ARG A 122 1.04 9.52 4.89
N GLU A 123 2.24 10.07 5.06
CA GLU A 123 3.25 10.15 4.00
C GLU A 123 3.69 8.77 3.52
N MET A 124 3.84 7.82 4.44
CA MET A 124 4.18 6.44 4.08
C MET A 124 3.03 5.72 3.38
N ASN A 125 1.78 5.94 3.81
CA ASN A 125 0.63 5.38 3.12
C ASN A 125 0.54 5.92 1.69
N ASN A 126 0.76 7.22 1.48
CA ASN A 126 0.82 7.82 0.15
C ASN A 126 1.88 7.15 -0.73
N LEU A 127 3.10 7.00 -0.22
CA LEU A 127 4.17 6.32 -0.97
C LEU A 127 3.82 4.87 -1.29
N ILE A 128 3.17 4.16 -0.38
CA ILE A 128 2.72 2.78 -0.61
C ILE A 128 1.63 2.73 -1.67
N GLN A 129 0.62 3.60 -1.63
CA GLN A 129 -0.42 3.67 -2.67
C GLN A 129 0.18 3.93 -4.05
N VAL A 130 1.13 4.86 -4.11
CA VAL A 130 1.91 5.16 -5.32
C VAL A 130 2.68 3.91 -5.79
N SER A 131 3.37 3.21 -4.88
CA SER A 131 4.07 1.94 -5.15
C SER A 131 3.15 0.79 -5.55
N GLN A 132 1.83 0.94 -5.37
CA GLN A 132 0.78 -0.04 -5.66
C GLN A 132 -0.01 0.30 -6.93
N SER A 133 0.31 1.41 -7.59
CA SER A 133 -0.24 1.70 -8.91
C SER A 133 0.33 0.70 -9.94
N ARG A 134 -0.54 0.17 -10.82
CA ARG A 134 -0.12 -0.73 -11.92
C ARG A 134 0.70 0.01 -12.98
N ASP A 135 0.50 1.31 -12.97
CA ASP A 135 0.79 2.20 -14.08
C ASP A 135 1.95 3.12 -13.76
N ILE A 136 2.44 3.05 -12.52
CA ILE A 136 3.53 3.87 -12.09
C ILE A 136 4.81 3.48 -12.80
N TYR A 137 5.43 4.49 -13.38
CA TYR A 137 6.72 4.34 -13.99
C TYR A 137 7.84 4.38 -12.93
N VAL A 138 8.96 3.69 -13.19
CA VAL A 138 10.08 3.61 -12.23
C VAL A 138 10.61 4.99 -11.82
N MET A 139 10.61 5.95 -12.74
CA MET A 139 11.03 7.33 -12.47
C MET A 139 9.99 8.05 -11.62
N GLU A 140 8.70 7.94 -11.95
CA GLU A 140 7.62 8.56 -11.17
C GLU A 140 7.67 8.07 -9.72
N TYR A 141 7.93 6.78 -9.52
CA TYR A 141 8.16 6.22 -8.21
C TYR A 141 9.42 6.79 -7.52
N ALA A 142 10.53 6.94 -8.26
CA ALA A 142 11.75 7.54 -7.72
C ALA A 142 11.52 8.97 -7.23
N VAL A 143 10.79 9.78 -8.00
CA VAL A 143 10.39 11.14 -7.61
C VAL A 143 9.48 11.11 -6.40
N ALA A 144 8.43 10.28 -6.41
CA ALA A 144 7.53 10.17 -5.26
C ALA A 144 8.29 9.78 -3.98
N ARG A 145 9.19 8.80 -4.06
CA ARG A 145 10.08 8.39 -2.96
C ARG A 145 10.92 9.55 -2.44
N LYS A 146 11.58 10.27 -3.34
CA LYS A 146 12.44 11.42 -2.99
C LYS A 146 11.63 12.51 -2.30
N MET A 147 10.47 12.86 -2.85
CA MET A 147 9.55 13.83 -2.28
C MET A 147 9.04 13.40 -0.90
N THR A 148 8.66 12.13 -0.73
CA THR A 148 8.27 11.60 0.59
C THR A 148 9.40 11.73 1.61
N CYS A 149 10.64 11.38 1.26
CA CYS A 149 11.77 11.54 2.18
C CYS A 149 11.99 13.00 2.57
N MET A 150 11.97 13.92 1.59
CA MET A 150 12.11 15.35 1.84
C MET A 150 10.99 15.92 2.72
N ARG A 151 9.74 15.48 2.49
CA ARG A 151 8.58 15.88 3.30
C ARG A 151 8.71 15.40 4.73
N LEU A 152 9.06 14.13 4.94
CA LEU A 152 9.31 13.58 6.26
C LEU A 152 10.41 14.36 7.00
N GLU A 153 11.55 14.60 6.35
CA GLU A 153 12.66 15.37 6.94
C GLU A 153 12.26 16.81 7.29
N THR A 154 11.38 17.42 6.49
CA THR A 154 10.84 18.76 6.74
C THR A 154 9.89 18.75 7.94
N LEU A 155 8.93 17.80 7.96
CA LEU A 155 7.92 17.64 9.02
C LEU A 155 8.55 17.42 10.39
N TYR A 156 9.67 16.70 10.45
CA TYR A 156 10.37 16.36 11.68
C TYR A 156 11.68 17.15 11.86
N SER A 157 11.90 18.24 11.12
CA SER A 157 13.14 19.03 11.22
C SER A 157 13.38 19.64 12.61
N GLU A 158 14.62 20.08 12.87
CA GLU A 158 14.98 20.75 14.13
C GLU A 158 14.42 22.16 14.26
N THR A 159 14.35 22.88 13.14
CA THR A 159 14.09 24.33 13.09
C THR A 159 12.62 24.69 12.89
N SER A 160 11.86 23.89 12.15
CA SER A 160 10.44 24.14 11.86
C SER A 160 9.56 22.89 11.96
N GLY A 161 10.09 21.77 12.45
CA GLY A 161 9.35 20.53 12.60
C GLY A 161 8.29 20.65 13.70
N PHE A 162 7.17 19.94 13.52
CA PHE A 162 6.01 19.89 14.43
C PHE A 162 5.07 21.12 14.45
N ASP A 163 5.40 22.22 13.78
CA ASP A 163 4.56 23.42 13.71
C ASP A 163 3.68 23.47 12.43
N SER A 164 3.53 22.33 11.77
CA SER A 164 2.74 22.17 10.54
C SER A 164 1.28 21.86 10.88
N GLN A 165 0.35 22.30 10.03
CA GLN A 165 -1.06 21.89 10.06
C GLN A 165 -1.24 20.36 9.95
N GLU A 166 -0.22 19.61 9.55
CA GLU A 166 -0.23 18.15 9.58
C GLU A 166 -0.33 17.60 11.01
N PHE A 167 0.08 18.36 12.04
CA PHE A 167 0.13 17.95 13.44
C PHE A 167 -1.11 18.39 14.27
N ILE A 168 -2.27 18.65 13.64
CA ILE A 168 -3.49 19.10 14.34
C ILE A 168 -3.86 18.20 15.53
N GLU A 169 -3.78 16.88 15.38
CA GLU A 169 -4.09 15.95 16.47
C GLU A 169 -3.08 16.10 17.63
N TRP A 170 -1.79 16.27 17.33
CA TRP A 170 -0.76 16.53 18.33
C TRP A 170 -0.97 17.87 19.03
N GLU A 171 -1.23 18.94 18.29
CA GLU A 171 -1.50 20.27 18.85
C GLU A 171 -2.72 20.25 19.77
N SER A 172 -3.79 19.54 19.37
CA SER A 172 -4.98 19.40 20.21
C SER A 172 -4.67 18.71 21.55
N LEU A 173 -3.76 17.74 21.56
CA LEU A 173 -3.31 17.06 22.78
C LEU A 173 -2.38 17.93 23.63
N LEU A 174 -1.54 18.76 22.99
CA LEU A 174 -0.71 19.74 23.69
C LEU A 174 -1.56 20.78 24.42
N GLN A 175 -2.61 21.31 23.78
CA GLN A 175 -3.52 22.28 24.40
C GLN A 175 -4.20 21.71 25.66
N VAL A 176 -4.64 20.45 25.62
CA VAL A 176 -5.20 19.76 26.79
C VAL A 176 -4.20 19.67 27.94
N GLY A 177 -2.90 19.54 27.65
CA GLY A 177 -1.85 19.51 28.66
C GLY A 177 -1.43 20.87 29.23
N VAL A 178 -1.76 21.96 28.53
CA VAL A 178 -1.45 23.33 28.94
C VAL A 178 -2.58 23.92 29.78
N ASP A 179 -3.84 23.70 29.39
CA ASP A 179 -5.01 24.35 29.99
C ASP A 179 -5.74 23.49 31.05
N ASP A 180 -5.50 22.17 31.08
CA ASP A 180 -6.23 21.25 31.94
C ASP A 180 -5.35 20.21 32.63
N SER A 181 -5.84 19.71 33.76
CA SER A 181 -5.24 18.57 34.47
C SER A 181 -5.50 17.26 33.71
N PHE A 182 -4.46 16.54 33.30
CA PHE A 182 -4.64 15.17 32.80
C PHE A 182 -5.23 14.27 33.88
N LEU A 183 -6.10 13.35 33.46
CA LEU A 183 -6.63 12.29 34.31
C LEU A 183 -5.51 11.27 34.56
N GLN A 184 -4.82 11.35 35.70
CA GLN A 184 -3.87 10.32 36.10
C GLN A 184 -4.51 9.38 37.11
N TYR A 185 -4.37 8.08 36.89
CA TYR A 185 -4.80 7.08 37.86
C TYR A 185 -3.64 6.77 38.81
N ASN A 186 -3.88 6.91 40.11
CA ASN A 186 -2.89 6.47 41.10
C ASN A 186 -2.81 4.93 41.15
N LYS A 187 -1.84 4.39 41.91
CA LYS A 187 -1.69 2.93 42.14
C LYS A 187 -2.94 2.25 42.72
N LYS A 188 -3.90 3.02 43.26
CA LYS A 188 -5.18 2.54 43.80
C LYS A 188 -6.33 2.61 42.78
N GLY A 189 -6.03 3.05 41.57
CA GLY A 189 -7.00 3.19 40.48
C GLY A 189 -7.99 4.35 40.63
N ILE A 190 -7.65 5.34 41.45
CA ILE A 190 -8.46 6.57 41.60
C ILE A 190 -7.99 7.57 40.55
N CYS A 191 -8.94 8.11 39.80
CA CYS A 191 -8.69 9.21 38.87
C CYS A 191 -8.37 10.48 39.66
N ILE A 192 -7.16 11.00 39.48
CA ILE A 192 -6.71 12.25 40.05
C ILE A 192 -6.40 13.19 38.89
N ARG A 193 -7.02 14.36 38.90
CA ARG A 193 -6.60 15.49 38.09
C ARG A 193 -5.25 15.98 38.62
N LYS A 194 -4.15 15.66 37.94
CA LYS A 194 -2.82 16.15 38.32
C LYS A 194 -2.52 17.41 37.55
N LYS A 195 -2.20 18.51 38.24
CA LYS A 195 -1.60 19.69 37.60
C LYS A 195 -0.30 19.24 36.96
N VAL A 196 -0.19 19.42 35.66
CA VAL A 196 1.00 19.09 34.90
C VAL A 196 2.08 20.09 35.30
N ASN A 197 3.23 19.60 35.74
CA ASN A 197 4.40 20.46 35.90
C ASN A 197 4.84 20.86 34.49
N GLN A 198 4.72 22.14 34.14
CA GLN A 198 5.05 22.65 32.81
C GLN A 198 6.48 22.32 32.39
N THR A 199 7.44 22.33 33.34
CA THR A 199 8.83 21.94 33.07
C THR A 199 8.94 20.47 32.70
N PHE A 200 8.25 19.58 33.43
CA PHE A 200 8.22 18.16 33.09
C PHE A 200 7.56 17.91 31.74
N PHE A 201 6.47 18.62 31.44
CA PHE A 201 5.78 18.50 30.16
C PHE A 201 6.65 18.96 28.99
N ALA A 202 7.37 20.08 29.13
CA ALA A 202 8.33 20.53 28.13
C ALA A 202 9.43 19.48 27.88
N ILE A 203 10.03 18.93 28.94
CA ILE A 203 11.03 17.86 28.83
C ILE A 203 10.44 16.62 28.12
N LEU A 204 9.20 16.24 28.46
CA LEU A 204 8.51 15.14 27.79
C LEU A 204 8.35 15.44 26.29
N VAL A 205 7.79 16.59 25.93
CA VAL A 205 7.58 16.99 24.53
C VAL A 205 8.90 17.00 23.76
N ASP A 206 9.98 17.53 24.32
CA ASP A 206 11.29 17.54 23.68
C ASP A 206 11.83 16.11 23.48
N SER A 207 11.72 15.24 24.48
CA SER A 207 12.09 13.83 24.37
C SER A 207 11.28 13.12 23.28
N LEU A 208 9.98 13.42 23.17
CA LEU A 208 9.13 12.84 22.14
C LEU A 208 9.53 13.33 20.73
N LYS A 209 9.79 14.63 20.57
CA LYS A 209 10.26 15.22 19.31
C LYS A 209 11.57 14.56 18.85
N GLN A 210 12.51 14.33 19.77
CA GLN A 210 13.76 13.61 19.50
C GLN A 210 13.50 12.15 19.07
N GLY A 211 12.59 11.45 19.75
CA GLY A 211 12.22 10.08 19.38
C GLY A 211 11.61 9.99 17.97
N LEU A 212 10.69 10.90 17.64
CA LEU A 212 10.06 10.97 16.31
C LEU A 212 11.06 11.34 15.21
N ARG A 213 12.00 12.24 15.49
CA ARG A 213 13.14 12.55 14.61
C ARG A 213 13.99 11.33 14.34
N SER A 214 14.32 10.56 15.37
CA SER A 214 15.10 9.33 15.24
C SER A 214 14.40 8.32 14.34
N ILE A 215 13.08 8.12 14.51
CA ILE A 215 12.27 7.30 13.60
C ILE A 215 12.37 7.82 12.17
N CYS A 216 12.09 9.11 11.97
CA CYS A 216 12.09 9.72 10.65
C CYS A 216 13.43 9.50 9.93
N ASN A 217 14.55 9.81 10.61
CA ASN A 217 15.89 9.66 10.05
C ASN A 217 16.21 8.21 9.69
N LYS A 218 15.84 7.27 10.57
CA LYS A 218 16.10 5.85 10.32
C LYS A 218 15.21 5.32 9.17
N LEU A 219 13.95 5.74 9.12
CA LEU A 219 13.02 5.39 8.05
C LEU A 219 13.46 5.94 6.69
N THR A 220 13.85 7.22 6.60
CA THR A 220 14.31 7.80 5.32
C THR A 220 15.62 7.18 4.86
N SER A 221 16.53 6.81 5.77
CA SER A 221 17.72 6.00 5.47
C SER A 221 17.34 4.64 4.88
N GLU A 222 16.45 3.89 5.51
CA GLU A 222 16.00 2.58 5.00
C GLU A 222 15.30 2.68 3.62
N ILE A 223 14.51 3.73 3.40
CA ILE A 223 13.88 4.00 2.10
C ILE A 223 14.92 4.31 1.02
N ARG A 224 16.02 4.99 1.36
CA ARG A 224 17.10 5.29 0.41
C ARG A 224 17.92 4.04 0.10
N GLU A 225 18.26 3.24 1.12
CA GLU A 225 19.13 2.08 0.99
C GLU A 225 18.49 0.88 0.28
N ARG A 226 17.18 0.65 0.49
CA ARG A 226 16.48 -0.53 -0.05
C ARG A 226 16.12 -0.45 -1.53
N PHE A 227 16.39 0.68 -2.15
CA PHE A 227 16.02 0.96 -3.53
C PHE A 227 17.27 1.35 -4.30
N PRO A 228 17.30 1.11 -5.62
CA PRO A 228 18.44 1.54 -6.41
C PRO A 228 18.66 3.05 -6.32
N ARG A 229 19.91 3.45 -6.60
CA ARG A 229 20.31 4.85 -6.58
C ARG A 229 19.47 5.67 -7.55
N ASP A 230 19.17 6.92 -7.19
CA ASP A 230 18.33 7.80 -7.99
C ASP A 230 18.82 7.91 -9.44
N GLU A 231 20.13 8.01 -9.64
CA GLU A 231 20.73 8.13 -10.97
C GLU A 231 20.40 6.91 -11.85
N LEU A 232 20.33 5.71 -11.26
CA LEU A 232 19.99 4.49 -12.00
C LEU A 232 18.51 4.48 -12.39
N LEU A 233 17.62 4.87 -11.46
CA LEU A 233 16.17 4.92 -11.73
C LEU A 233 15.84 6.00 -12.77
N GLU A 234 16.53 7.14 -12.71
CA GLU A 234 16.46 8.19 -13.72
C GLU A 234 17.02 7.74 -15.07
N ALA A 235 18.07 6.92 -15.07
CA ALA A 235 18.65 6.37 -16.29
C ALA A 235 17.74 5.33 -16.96
N MET A 236 16.95 4.59 -16.18
CA MET A 236 15.92 3.70 -16.71
C MET A 236 14.85 4.45 -17.51
N ALA A 237 14.67 5.78 -17.31
CA ALA A 237 13.73 6.64 -18.06
C ALA A 237 13.76 6.44 -19.57
N ILE A 238 14.92 6.08 -20.13
CA ILE A 238 15.11 5.96 -21.58
C ILE A 238 14.20 4.94 -22.26
N VAL A 239 13.69 3.94 -21.53
CA VAL A 239 12.77 2.94 -22.08
C VAL A 239 11.29 3.34 -21.95
N HIS A 240 11.00 4.51 -21.37
CA HIS A 240 9.64 5.02 -21.24
C HIS A 240 9.29 6.03 -22.33
N PRO A 241 8.08 5.98 -22.91
CA PRO A 241 7.63 6.94 -23.92
C PRO A 241 7.77 8.41 -23.49
N LEU A 242 7.40 8.74 -22.24
CA LEU A 242 7.45 10.13 -21.75
C LEU A 242 8.85 10.75 -21.78
N HIS A 243 9.90 9.95 -21.65
CA HIS A 243 11.27 10.48 -21.75
C HIS A 243 11.53 11.13 -23.11
N TRP A 244 10.93 10.58 -24.17
CA TRP A 244 11.07 11.06 -25.54
C TRP A 244 10.10 12.22 -25.88
N ASN A 245 9.06 12.44 -25.06
CA ASN A 245 8.09 13.54 -25.23
C ASN A 245 8.68 14.93 -24.94
N HIS A 246 9.53 15.03 -23.92
CA HIS A 246 9.97 16.33 -23.38
C HIS A 246 11.07 17.03 -24.19
N ALA A 247 11.55 16.40 -25.27
CA ALA A 247 12.68 16.87 -26.03
C ALA A 247 12.28 17.79 -27.19
N LYS A 248 11.94 19.05 -26.88
CA LYS A 248 11.86 20.10 -27.92
C LYS A 248 13.23 20.40 -28.56
N ASP A 249 14.32 20.04 -27.87
CA ASP A 249 15.69 20.16 -28.34
C ASP A 249 16.34 18.77 -28.49
N LYS A 250 16.61 18.37 -29.73
CA LYS A 250 17.25 17.08 -30.06
C LYS A 250 18.67 16.97 -29.49
N SER A 251 19.38 18.08 -29.32
CA SER A 251 20.77 18.08 -28.84
C SER A 251 20.85 17.78 -27.34
N LEU A 252 19.99 18.40 -26.54
CA LEU A 252 19.87 18.15 -25.09
C LEU A 252 19.44 16.71 -24.82
N LEU A 253 18.46 16.20 -25.57
CA LEU A 253 18.03 14.80 -25.46
C LEU A 253 19.17 13.83 -25.78
N THR A 254 19.97 14.12 -26.80
CA THR A 254 21.10 13.26 -27.18
C THR A 254 22.14 13.16 -26.06
N ASN A 255 22.43 14.27 -25.38
CA ASN A 255 23.37 14.28 -24.26
C ASN A 255 22.81 13.58 -23.02
N ASP A 256 21.55 13.85 -22.66
CA ASP A 256 20.87 13.16 -21.55
C ASP A 256 20.81 11.65 -21.80
N PHE A 257 20.39 11.24 -23.00
CA PHE A 257 20.34 9.84 -23.40
C PHE A 257 21.70 9.15 -23.30
N LYS A 258 22.78 9.79 -23.78
CA LYS A 258 24.15 9.24 -23.66
C LYS A 258 24.57 9.06 -22.20
N SER A 259 24.29 10.07 -21.35
CA SER A 259 24.57 10.01 -19.91
C SER A 259 23.83 8.85 -19.24
N LYS A 260 22.53 8.71 -19.49
CA LYS A 260 21.70 7.63 -18.95
C LYS A 260 22.12 6.25 -19.46
N VAL A 261 22.47 6.15 -20.73
CA VAL A 261 23.04 4.93 -21.31
C VAL A 261 24.33 4.54 -20.58
N GLN A 262 25.21 5.50 -20.28
CA GLN A 262 26.44 5.25 -19.55
C GLN A 262 26.16 4.72 -18.14
N VAL A 263 25.27 5.37 -17.37
CA VAL A 263 24.87 4.92 -16.01
C VAL A 263 24.35 3.47 -16.02
N LEU A 264 23.46 3.14 -16.96
CA LEU A 264 22.94 1.78 -17.10
C LEU A 264 24.03 0.76 -17.47
N SER A 265 24.99 1.14 -18.30
CA SER A 265 26.11 0.27 -18.69
C SER A 265 27.07 0.04 -17.52
N ASP A 266 27.35 1.09 -16.74
CA ASP A 266 28.20 1.00 -15.56
C ASP A 266 27.59 0.17 -14.43
N HIS A 267 26.27 0.14 -14.35
CA HIS A 267 25.57 -0.65 -13.34
C HIS A 267 25.31 -2.09 -13.78
N PHE A 268 24.70 -2.31 -14.94
CA PHE A 268 24.28 -3.64 -15.40
C PHE A 268 25.29 -4.35 -16.31
N GLY A 269 26.34 -3.66 -16.74
CA GLY A 269 27.38 -4.25 -17.60
C GLY A 269 28.61 -4.75 -16.85
N LYS A 270 28.68 -4.53 -15.53
CA LYS A 270 29.77 -5.06 -14.70
C LYS A 270 29.42 -6.46 -14.21
N ASN A 271 30.42 -7.35 -14.21
CA ASN A 271 30.29 -8.64 -13.57
C ASN A 271 30.21 -8.46 -12.05
N ALA A 272 29.35 -9.21 -11.40
CA ALA A 272 29.23 -9.26 -9.95
C ALA A 272 29.79 -10.57 -9.41
N TYR A 273 30.43 -10.53 -8.24
CA TYR A 273 30.91 -11.72 -7.56
C TYR A 273 29.94 -12.06 -6.43
N LEU A 274 29.32 -13.25 -6.47
CA LEU A 274 28.41 -13.71 -5.44
C LEU A 274 28.75 -15.16 -5.08
N ALA A 275 29.18 -15.39 -3.83
CA ALA A 275 29.48 -16.72 -3.28
C ALA A 275 30.32 -17.58 -4.25
N ASP A 276 31.49 -17.07 -4.64
CA ASP A 276 32.45 -17.70 -5.55
C ASP A 276 31.99 -17.92 -6.99
N ARG A 277 30.87 -17.32 -7.40
CA ARG A 277 30.40 -17.31 -8.79
C ARG A 277 30.52 -15.91 -9.39
N ILE A 278 30.97 -15.86 -10.65
CA ILE A 278 30.92 -14.66 -11.47
C ILE A 278 29.54 -14.61 -12.12
N LEU A 279 28.73 -13.63 -11.72
CA LEU A 279 27.51 -13.26 -12.41
C LEU A 279 27.90 -12.29 -13.52
N GLU A 280 27.75 -12.73 -14.77
CA GLU A 280 28.00 -11.86 -15.92
C GLU A 280 27.06 -10.65 -15.91
N GLY A 281 27.56 -9.52 -16.38
CA GLY A 281 26.74 -8.33 -16.58
C GLY A 281 25.55 -8.64 -17.50
N ILE A 282 24.36 -8.20 -17.11
CA ILE A 282 23.11 -8.39 -17.86
C ILE A 282 23.22 -7.68 -19.23
N ILE A 283 23.84 -6.50 -19.25
CA ILE A 283 23.97 -5.66 -20.43
C ILE A 283 25.39 -5.75 -20.99
N ASN A 284 25.53 -6.00 -22.29
CA ASN A 284 26.81 -5.86 -22.99
C ASN A 284 27.04 -4.39 -23.38
N PRO A 285 28.01 -3.67 -22.76
CA PRO A 285 28.19 -2.24 -22.99
C PRO A 285 28.56 -1.91 -24.45
N ASN A 286 29.33 -2.78 -25.09
CA ASN A 286 29.80 -2.60 -26.46
C ASN A 286 28.65 -2.74 -27.46
N LEU A 287 27.81 -3.77 -27.27
CA LEU A 287 26.65 -3.99 -28.12
C LEU A 287 25.61 -2.88 -27.92
N LYS A 288 25.34 -2.50 -26.67
CA LYS A 288 24.40 -1.43 -26.35
C LYS A 288 24.79 -0.10 -27.01
N LYS A 289 26.08 0.26 -26.99
CA LYS A 289 26.59 1.49 -27.64
C LYS A 289 26.36 1.47 -29.15
N LYS A 290 26.50 0.31 -29.81
CA LYS A 290 26.20 0.15 -31.24
C LYS A 290 24.70 0.27 -31.54
N GLN A 291 23.86 -0.25 -30.64
CA GLN A 291 22.40 -0.24 -30.79
C GLN A 291 21.75 1.12 -30.46
N SER A 292 22.48 2.04 -29.80
CA SER A 292 21.94 3.33 -29.32
C SER A 292 21.29 4.19 -30.40
N GLY A 293 21.84 4.22 -31.61
CA GLY A 293 21.30 5.01 -32.72
C GLY A 293 19.94 4.50 -33.19
N ILE A 294 19.85 3.20 -33.47
CA ILE A 294 18.61 2.54 -33.90
C ILE A 294 17.55 2.62 -32.79
N PHE A 295 17.94 2.40 -31.53
CA PHE A 295 17.04 2.52 -30.40
C PHE A 295 16.45 3.93 -30.29
N GLY A 296 17.29 4.97 -30.30
CA GLY A 296 16.81 6.35 -30.17
C GLY A 296 15.88 6.77 -31.31
N GLN A 297 16.21 6.40 -32.54
CA GLN A 297 15.34 6.63 -33.70
C GLN A 297 14.00 5.89 -33.55
N THR A 298 14.03 4.61 -33.18
CA THR A 298 12.82 3.81 -33.01
C THR A 298 11.92 4.39 -31.93
N MET A 299 12.46 4.77 -30.77
CA MET A 299 11.67 5.35 -29.69
C MET A 299 11.05 6.69 -30.08
N TRP A 300 11.79 7.51 -30.84
CA TRP A 300 11.28 8.77 -31.39
C TRP A 300 10.11 8.54 -32.36
N GLU A 301 10.25 7.63 -33.31
CA GLU A 301 9.21 7.32 -34.29
C GLU A 301 7.98 6.66 -33.67
N GLN A 302 8.17 5.80 -32.66
CA GLN A 302 7.07 5.13 -31.99
C GLN A 302 6.33 6.01 -30.98
N PHE A 303 6.95 7.10 -30.52
CA PHE A 303 6.33 8.03 -29.57
C PHE A 303 5.03 8.63 -30.13
N ASP A 304 5.05 9.08 -31.39
CA ASP A 304 3.89 9.72 -32.05
C ASP A 304 2.65 8.80 -32.12
N PHE A 305 2.85 7.49 -32.01
CA PHE A 305 1.76 6.51 -32.01
C PHE A 305 1.09 6.33 -30.65
N ILE A 306 1.70 6.80 -29.56
CA ILE A 306 1.16 6.67 -28.22
C ILE A 306 0.32 7.92 -27.94
N LYS A 307 -0.98 7.83 -28.25
CA LYS A 307 -1.95 8.94 -28.11
C LYS A 307 -1.97 9.57 -26.71
N ASP A 308 -1.62 8.79 -25.69
CA ASP A 308 -1.46 9.27 -24.32
C ASP A 308 -0.29 8.51 -23.63
N PRO A 309 0.93 9.09 -23.64
CA PRO A 309 2.10 8.47 -23.02
C PRO A 309 2.02 8.42 -21.49
N SER A 310 1.08 9.16 -20.89
CA SER A 310 0.76 9.10 -19.46
C SER A 310 -0.23 7.99 -19.13
N ASN A 311 -0.82 7.33 -20.14
CA ASN A 311 -1.81 6.30 -19.91
C ASN A 311 -1.16 5.06 -19.26
N PRO A 312 -1.73 4.56 -18.15
CA PRO A 312 -1.65 3.17 -17.72
C PRO A 312 -1.27 2.12 -18.77
N GLY A 313 -0.11 1.51 -18.59
CA GLY A 313 0.37 0.42 -19.44
C GLY A 313 0.90 0.85 -20.82
N SER A 314 1.06 2.14 -21.11
CA SER A 314 1.66 2.64 -22.36
C SER A 314 3.05 2.04 -22.62
N MET A 315 3.87 1.90 -21.58
CA MET A 315 5.16 1.20 -21.67
C MET A 315 4.99 -0.26 -22.11
N THR A 316 4.08 -1.01 -21.48
CA THR A 316 3.83 -2.42 -21.84
C THR A 316 3.31 -2.55 -23.27
N LYS A 317 2.41 -1.66 -23.70
CA LYS A 317 1.86 -1.64 -25.06
C LYS A 317 2.95 -1.35 -26.09
N LEU A 318 3.81 -0.35 -25.84
CA LEU A 318 4.93 -0.02 -26.71
C LEU A 318 5.87 -1.22 -26.87
N TRP A 319 6.34 -1.78 -25.76
CA TRP A 319 7.31 -2.87 -25.80
C TRP A 319 6.73 -4.15 -26.40
N LYS A 320 5.44 -4.46 -26.19
CA LYS A 320 4.76 -5.56 -26.90
C LYS A 320 4.71 -5.33 -28.41
N LYS A 321 4.44 -4.10 -28.85
CA LYS A 321 4.44 -3.75 -30.29
C LYS A 321 5.82 -3.93 -30.90
N LEU A 322 6.86 -3.47 -30.21
CA LEU A 322 8.25 -3.62 -30.64
C LEU A 322 8.68 -5.09 -30.68
N ASP A 323 8.23 -5.91 -29.72
CA ASP A 323 8.56 -7.33 -29.62
C ASP A 323 8.01 -8.18 -30.77
N ILE A 324 6.97 -7.71 -31.47
CA ILE A 324 6.40 -8.40 -32.65
C ILE A 324 7.39 -8.42 -33.82
N SER A 325 8.31 -7.47 -33.92
CA SER A 325 9.29 -7.39 -35.00
C SER A 325 10.60 -8.09 -34.61
N PRO A 326 10.93 -9.25 -35.20
CA PRO A 326 12.17 -9.97 -34.87
C PRO A 326 13.41 -9.12 -35.20
N PHE A 327 13.36 -8.37 -36.29
CA PHE A 327 14.43 -7.46 -36.71
C PHE A 327 14.71 -6.39 -35.64
N LEU A 328 13.66 -5.74 -35.11
CA LEU A 328 13.82 -4.74 -34.05
C LEU A 328 14.34 -5.39 -32.77
N LYS A 329 13.81 -6.56 -32.40
CA LYS A 329 14.26 -7.31 -31.23
C LYS A 329 15.75 -7.64 -31.25
N GLU A 330 16.25 -8.06 -32.40
CA GLU A 330 17.68 -8.34 -32.60
C GLU A 330 18.51 -7.05 -32.64
N SER A 331 18.04 -6.04 -33.38
CA SER A 331 18.76 -4.78 -33.60
C SER A 331 18.90 -3.90 -32.35
N MET A 332 18.09 -4.11 -31.32
CA MET A 332 18.17 -3.40 -30.03
C MET A 332 18.03 -4.34 -28.82
N SER A 333 18.61 -5.54 -28.92
CA SER A 333 18.53 -6.60 -27.90
C SER A 333 18.88 -6.13 -26.48
N GLU A 334 19.89 -5.27 -26.32
CA GLU A 334 20.31 -4.78 -25.00
C GLU A 334 19.28 -3.83 -24.39
N TYR A 335 18.57 -3.06 -25.22
CA TYR A 335 17.49 -2.20 -24.76
C TYR A 335 16.23 -2.98 -24.40
N PHE A 336 15.95 -4.11 -25.08
CA PHE A 336 14.93 -5.06 -24.63
C PHE A 336 15.24 -5.62 -23.25
N LYS A 337 16.52 -5.92 -22.94
CA LYS A 337 16.92 -6.33 -21.58
C LYS A 337 16.63 -5.22 -20.55
N VAL A 338 17.00 -3.97 -20.85
CA VAL A 338 16.68 -2.82 -19.97
C VAL A 338 15.17 -2.67 -19.77
N ALA A 339 14.39 -2.77 -20.85
CA ALA A 339 12.94 -2.67 -20.80
C ALA A 339 12.33 -3.78 -19.94
N ASN A 340 12.79 -5.02 -20.12
CA ASN A 340 12.37 -6.17 -19.31
C ASN A 340 12.72 -5.98 -17.83
N LEU A 341 13.90 -5.46 -17.51
CA LEU A 341 14.27 -5.10 -16.13
C LEU A 341 13.28 -4.08 -15.55
N CYS A 342 12.97 -3.02 -16.29
CA CYS A 342 12.04 -1.99 -15.83
C CYS A 342 10.62 -2.52 -15.64
N LEU A 343 10.11 -3.31 -16.60
CA LEU A 343 8.78 -3.92 -16.54
C LEU A 343 8.66 -4.93 -15.39
N THR A 344 9.73 -5.68 -15.09
CA THR A 344 9.72 -6.66 -13.99
C THR A 344 9.88 -6.02 -12.61
N MET A 345 10.63 -4.91 -12.49
CA MET A 345 10.77 -4.16 -11.23
C MET A 345 9.46 -3.55 -10.72
N ILE A 346 8.55 -3.20 -11.64
CA ILE A 346 7.26 -2.57 -11.32
C ILE A 346 6.23 -3.63 -10.88
N LEU A 347 6.26 -4.84 -11.45
CA LEU A 347 5.17 -5.82 -11.32
C LEU A 347 5.27 -6.76 -10.10
N GLY A 348 6.43 -6.89 -9.46
CA GLY A 348 6.74 -8.00 -8.55
C GLY A 348 6.14 -7.99 -7.13
N SER A 349 5.13 -7.18 -6.79
CA SER A 349 4.45 -7.40 -5.49
C SER A 349 2.98 -7.01 -5.44
N ILE A 350 2.52 -6.16 -6.34
CA ILE A 350 1.15 -5.62 -6.26
C ILE A 350 0.15 -6.65 -6.77
N GLU A 351 0.44 -7.30 -7.90
CA GLU A 351 -0.45 -8.36 -8.42
C GLU A 351 -0.44 -9.57 -7.50
N ASP A 352 0.71 -9.95 -6.95
CA ASP A 352 0.77 -11.02 -5.96
C ASP A 352 -0.01 -10.63 -4.69
N GLU A 353 0.21 -9.44 -4.13
CA GLU A 353 -0.54 -8.97 -2.94
C GLU A 353 -2.04 -8.82 -3.22
N ARG A 354 -2.43 -8.37 -4.41
CA ARG A 354 -3.83 -8.28 -4.83
C ARG A 354 -4.42 -9.66 -5.02
N LEU A 355 -3.67 -10.61 -5.57
CA LEU A 355 -4.07 -12.01 -5.67
C LEU A 355 -4.25 -12.57 -4.25
N TRP A 356 -3.32 -12.33 -3.32
CA TRP A 356 -3.44 -12.71 -1.90
C TRP A 356 -4.63 -12.02 -1.19
N SER A 357 -4.88 -10.75 -1.47
CA SER A 357 -6.05 -10.02 -0.93
C SER A 357 -7.36 -10.56 -1.51
N SER A 358 -7.36 -10.91 -2.80
CA SER A 358 -8.47 -11.57 -3.50
C SER A 358 -8.69 -13.00 -2.96
N LEU A 359 -7.62 -13.72 -2.62
CA LEU A 359 -7.67 -15.00 -1.92
C LEU A 359 -8.28 -14.84 -0.51
N THR A 360 -8.19 -13.66 0.09
CA THR A 360 -8.82 -13.37 1.40
C THR A 360 -10.32 -13.17 1.24
N PHE A 361 -10.78 -12.54 0.15
CA PHE A 361 -12.20 -12.53 -0.26
C PHE A 361 -12.74 -13.96 -0.48
N ILE A 362 -11.91 -14.85 -1.05
CA ILE A 362 -12.24 -16.27 -1.22
C ILE A 362 -12.26 -17.04 0.09
N ARG A 363 -11.48 -16.67 1.10
CA ARG A 363 -11.44 -17.41 2.37
C ARG A 363 -12.72 -17.30 3.20
N ASN A 364 -13.71 -16.52 2.77
CA ASN A 364 -15.00 -16.40 3.43
C ASN A 364 -15.92 -17.62 3.12
N ALA A 365 -16.96 -17.84 3.95
CA ALA A 365 -17.83 -19.03 3.87
C ALA A 365 -18.50 -19.28 2.49
N THR A 366 -18.52 -18.25 1.63
CA THR A 366 -18.91 -18.30 0.22
C THR A 366 -18.06 -19.25 -0.64
N ARG A 367 -16.82 -19.57 -0.25
CA ARG A 367 -15.95 -20.55 -0.96
C ARG A 367 -16.61 -21.89 -1.19
N ASN A 368 -17.26 -22.42 -0.15
CA ASN A 368 -17.89 -23.75 -0.20
C ASN A 368 -19.04 -23.80 -1.22
N ARG A 369 -19.56 -22.64 -1.64
CA ARG A 369 -20.62 -22.51 -2.64
C ARG A 369 -20.11 -22.27 -4.07
N LEU A 370 -18.85 -21.86 -4.24
CA LEU A 370 -18.29 -21.42 -5.53
C LEU A 370 -17.30 -22.40 -6.18
N ASN A 371 -17.12 -23.61 -5.63
CA ASN A 371 -16.05 -24.56 -6.00
C ASN A 371 -15.80 -24.75 -7.51
N LYS A 372 -16.83 -24.72 -8.38
CA LYS A 372 -16.66 -24.91 -9.83
C LYS A 372 -16.37 -23.62 -10.62
N ASN A 373 -16.66 -22.45 -10.05
CA ASN A 373 -16.58 -21.14 -10.71
C ASN A 373 -15.55 -20.20 -10.05
N LEU A 374 -14.79 -20.70 -9.07
CA LEU A 374 -13.89 -19.91 -8.25
C LEU A 374 -12.82 -19.16 -9.06
N ASP A 375 -12.20 -19.84 -10.02
CA ASP A 375 -11.18 -19.24 -10.91
C ASP A 375 -11.77 -18.09 -11.74
N THR A 376 -12.99 -18.28 -12.26
CA THR A 376 -13.71 -17.26 -13.02
C THR A 376 -14.07 -16.05 -12.17
N CYS A 377 -14.58 -16.26 -10.95
CA CYS A 377 -14.89 -15.18 -10.02
C CYS A 377 -13.63 -14.40 -9.58
N LEU A 378 -12.51 -15.10 -9.41
CA LEU A 378 -11.21 -14.48 -9.15
C LEU A 378 -10.76 -13.57 -10.29
N ARG A 379 -10.80 -14.09 -11.53
CA ARG A 379 -10.43 -13.32 -12.72
C ARG A 379 -11.32 -12.09 -12.88
N PHE A 380 -12.62 -12.23 -12.60
CA PHE A 380 -13.58 -11.11 -12.61
C PHE A 380 -13.27 -10.07 -11.52
N PHE A 381 -13.00 -10.50 -10.29
CA PHE A 381 -12.65 -9.58 -9.21
C PHE A 381 -11.34 -8.82 -9.50
N VAL A 382 -10.36 -9.50 -10.10
CA VAL A 382 -9.07 -8.91 -10.48
C VAL A 382 -9.17 -8.00 -11.70
N SER A 383 -10.16 -8.21 -12.60
CA SER A 383 -10.34 -7.40 -13.81
C SER A 383 -10.90 -6.00 -13.52
N LYS A 384 -11.41 -5.73 -12.31
CA LYS A 384 -12.02 -4.45 -11.89
C LYS A 384 -13.14 -3.95 -12.81
N SER A 385 -13.73 -4.83 -13.60
CA SER A 385 -14.91 -4.49 -14.38
C SER A 385 -16.05 -4.17 -13.41
N ASP A 386 -16.57 -2.96 -13.46
CA ASP A 386 -17.81 -2.62 -12.76
C ASP A 386 -19.02 -3.11 -13.58
N LEU A 387 -20.21 -2.94 -13.00
CA LEU A 387 -21.47 -3.37 -13.62
C LEU A 387 -21.77 -2.62 -14.93
N GLU A 388 -21.11 -1.51 -15.21
CA GLU A 388 -21.34 -0.70 -16.42
C GLU A 388 -20.32 -0.99 -17.52
N THR A 389 -19.09 -1.36 -17.14
CA THR A 389 -17.96 -1.61 -18.04
C THR A 389 -17.78 -3.09 -18.36
N PHE A 390 -18.51 -3.98 -17.70
CA PHE A 390 -18.43 -5.40 -17.99
C PHE A 390 -19.05 -5.74 -19.35
N PRO A 391 -18.32 -6.42 -20.26
CA PRO A 391 -18.84 -6.75 -21.59
C PRO A 391 -19.81 -7.96 -21.49
N PHE A 392 -21.02 -7.70 -21.01
CA PHE A 392 -22.04 -8.73 -20.78
C PHE A 392 -22.33 -9.56 -22.03
N GLU A 393 -22.40 -8.92 -23.19
CA GLU A 393 -22.70 -9.60 -24.46
C GLU A 393 -21.59 -10.59 -24.84
N GLU A 394 -20.32 -10.20 -24.72
CA GLU A 394 -19.17 -11.07 -25.02
C GLU A 394 -19.08 -12.22 -24.01
N ALA A 395 -19.26 -11.92 -22.72
CA ALA A 395 -19.25 -12.93 -21.67
C ALA A 395 -20.41 -13.92 -21.81
N TYR A 396 -21.60 -13.44 -22.16
CA TYR A 396 -22.78 -14.26 -22.41
C TYR A 396 -22.62 -15.13 -23.66
N ALA A 397 -22.05 -14.58 -24.74
CA ALA A 397 -21.72 -15.35 -25.94
C ALA A 397 -20.74 -16.48 -25.66
N ILE A 398 -19.68 -16.21 -24.87
CA ILE A 398 -18.73 -17.23 -24.42
C ILE A 398 -19.44 -18.30 -23.59
N TRP A 399 -20.24 -17.91 -22.60
CA TRP A 399 -21.00 -18.86 -21.77
C TRP A 399 -21.95 -19.73 -22.61
N LYS A 400 -22.71 -19.12 -23.53
CA LYS A 400 -23.64 -19.81 -24.43
C LYS A 400 -22.92 -20.83 -25.31
N SER A 401 -21.75 -20.49 -25.85
CA SER A 401 -20.92 -21.41 -26.64
C SER A 401 -20.41 -22.62 -25.81
N GLN A 402 -20.10 -22.40 -24.53
CA GLN A 402 -19.67 -23.47 -23.62
C GLN A 402 -20.83 -24.37 -23.19
N CYS A 403 -22.03 -23.81 -22.98
CA CYS A 403 -23.25 -24.56 -22.71
C CYS A 403 -23.65 -25.43 -23.91
N GLN A 404 -23.59 -24.90 -25.13
CA GLN A 404 -23.87 -25.65 -26.36
C GLN A 404 -22.92 -26.85 -26.53
N ARG A 405 -21.62 -26.66 -26.27
CA ARG A 405 -20.64 -27.76 -26.25
C ARG A 405 -20.96 -28.85 -25.23
N ARG A 406 -21.51 -28.50 -24.07
CA ARG A 406 -21.92 -29.48 -23.05
C ARG A 406 -23.16 -30.25 -23.46
N SER A 407 -24.15 -29.60 -24.07
CA SER A 407 -25.34 -30.28 -24.60
C SER A 407 -25.00 -31.20 -25.78
N GLU A 408 -24.05 -30.84 -26.64
CA GLU A 408 -23.58 -31.71 -27.74
C GLU A 408 -22.79 -32.93 -27.23
N CYS A 409 -22.01 -32.78 -26.14
CA CYS A 409 -21.26 -33.87 -25.54
C CYS A 409 -22.16 -34.86 -24.76
N VAL A 410 -23.29 -34.40 -24.23
CA VAL A 410 -24.30 -35.27 -23.58
C VAL A 410 -25.15 -35.99 -24.64
N LEU A 411 -25.50 -35.33 -25.74
CA LEU A 411 -26.28 -35.94 -26.83
C LEU A 411 -25.48 -36.95 -27.67
N SER A 412 -24.15 -36.82 -27.76
CA SER A 412 -23.30 -37.83 -28.39
C SER A 412 -23.05 -39.06 -27.51
N GLY A 413 -23.19 -38.92 -26.18
CA GLY A 413 -23.10 -40.03 -25.21
C GLY A 413 -24.41 -40.78 -24.96
N GLN A 414 -25.57 -40.13 -25.15
CA GLN A 414 -26.89 -40.72 -24.84
C GLN A 414 -27.67 -41.28 -26.04
N ARG A 415 -27.19 -41.13 -27.27
CA ARG A 415 -27.81 -41.73 -28.47
C ARG A 415 -27.69 -43.26 -28.58
N LYS A 416 -27.13 -43.94 -27.57
CA LYS A 416 -27.10 -45.41 -27.47
C LYS A 416 -28.14 -46.02 -26.54
N HIS A 417 -28.97 -45.23 -25.84
CA HIS A 417 -29.84 -45.79 -24.78
C HIS A 417 -31.23 -45.15 -24.58
N MET A 418 -31.78 -44.44 -25.57
CA MET A 418 -33.15 -43.92 -25.48
C MET A 418 -33.92 -44.16 -26.79
N GLU A 419 -34.13 -45.44 -27.11
CA GLU A 419 -35.44 -45.91 -27.56
C GLU A 419 -36.16 -46.36 -26.28
N ASP A 420 -37.46 -46.07 -26.14
CA ASP A 420 -38.34 -46.45 -25.02
C ASP A 420 -38.34 -45.59 -23.75
N VAL A 421 -38.75 -44.31 -23.82
CA VAL A 421 -39.55 -43.69 -22.75
C VAL A 421 -40.47 -42.60 -23.32
N GLU A 422 -41.79 -42.77 -23.23
CA GLU A 422 -42.79 -41.72 -23.50
C GLU A 422 -42.75 -40.61 -22.43
N PRO A 423 -42.87 -39.32 -22.80
CA PRO A 423 -42.87 -38.23 -21.84
C PRO A 423 -44.29 -37.88 -21.37
N SER A 424 -44.66 -38.33 -20.17
CA SER A 424 -45.80 -37.76 -19.44
C SER A 424 -45.33 -36.92 -18.25
N ASN A 425 -45.67 -35.62 -18.29
CA ASN A 425 -45.87 -34.70 -17.17
C ASN A 425 -44.67 -34.36 -16.27
N ILE A 426 -43.93 -33.28 -16.60
CA ILE A 426 -43.32 -32.40 -15.60
C ILE A 426 -43.39 -30.94 -16.07
N PHE A 427 -44.47 -30.24 -15.72
CA PHE A 427 -44.47 -28.78 -15.56
C PHE A 427 -45.34 -28.46 -14.34
N GLN A 428 -44.69 -27.99 -13.27
CA GLN A 428 -45.19 -27.08 -12.24
C GLN A 428 -44.32 -27.25 -11.00
N ILE A 429 -43.46 -26.26 -10.69
CA ILE A 429 -43.24 -25.78 -9.31
C ILE A 429 -42.91 -24.28 -9.37
N HIS A 430 -43.56 -23.56 -8.45
CA HIS A 430 -43.49 -22.16 -8.07
C HIS A 430 -42.12 -21.60 -7.71
#